data_AF-A0A7K3VAD0-F1
#
_entry.id   AF-A0A7K3VAD0-F1
#
_cell.length_a   1.000
_cell.length_b   1.000
_cell.length_c   1.000
_cell.angle_alpha   90.00
_cell.angle_beta   90.00
_cell.angle_gamma   90.00
#
_symmetry.space_group_name_H-M   'P 1'
#
loop_
_entity.id
_entity.type
_entity.pdbx_description
1 polymer ?
#
loop_
_entity_poly.entity_id
_entity_poly.type
_entity_poly.pdbx_seq_one_letter_code
_entity_poly.pdbx_strand_id
1 'polypeptide(L)'
;MNQTSVAVEPSRAVVGALWMILAGIAFSLLNVVTQWLTMKLAFPSASAAFWQYGFAFLFSLPFLRRLGLAAMRTRYPWRHLVRVALAALGVEAWVAGLAVVPIWQAIALVMTSPFFIILGARLFLGERVGPARWAATAAGFTGAMIILQPWSDGFGWAALLPVLSALLWGASSLITKSLTGIERPETITVWLLVLLTPINGGLALAAGFAVPTGATLALFLLAGLLTAVAQYFLTLAYAAADAAYVQPFDDLKLPLNVLAGWLFFGYAPAGYLWLGAALILSASLFIMRNEMRRERKPA
;
A
#
# COMPACT_ATOMS: atom_id res chain seq x y z
N MET A 1 23.87 -44.85 -3.80
CA MET A 1 24.01 -43.59 -3.02
C MET A 1 22.88 -42.66 -3.46
N ASN A 2 21.74 -42.71 -2.76
CA ASN A 2 20.59 -41.83 -3.04
C ASN A 2 20.84 -40.47 -2.39
N GLN A 3 21.11 -39.45 -3.21
CA GLN A 3 20.98 -38.07 -2.77
C GLN A 3 19.51 -37.65 -2.95
N THR A 4 18.71 -37.86 -1.91
CA THR A 4 17.46 -37.13 -1.75
C THR A 4 17.82 -35.69 -1.38
N SER A 5 17.95 -34.82 -2.38
CA SER A 5 17.94 -33.38 -2.16
C SER A 5 16.61 -33.04 -1.48
N VAL A 6 16.66 -32.75 -0.18
CA VAL A 6 15.53 -32.14 0.53
C VAL A 6 15.44 -30.72 -0.01
N ALA A 7 14.74 -30.56 -1.13
CA ALA A 7 14.29 -29.27 -1.59
C ALA A 7 13.32 -28.75 -0.54
N VAL A 8 13.81 -27.91 0.37
CA VAL A 8 12.98 -27.15 1.29
C VAL A 8 12.23 -26.14 0.44
N GLU A 9 11.08 -26.54 -0.11
CA GLU A 9 10.16 -25.56 -0.69
C GLU A 9 9.77 -24.61 0.44
N PRO A 10 10.07 -23.30 0.33
CA PRO A 10 9.68 -22.36 1.35
C PRO A 10 8.16 -22.42 1.49
N SER A 11 7.67 -22.51 2.74
CA SER A 11 6.24 -22.41 3.04
C SER A 11 5.66 -21.20 2.28
N ARG A 12 4.51 -21.39 1.61
CA ARG A 12 3.82 -20.32 0.86
C ARG A 12 3.66 -19.03 1.69
N ALA A 13 3.51 -19.17 3.00
CA ALA A 13 3.51 -18.07 3.95
C ALA A 13 4.81 -17.26 3.92
N VAL A 14 5.97 -17.93 4.01
CA VAL A 14 7.30 -17.28 3.94
C VAL A 14 7.49 -16.59 2.60
N VAL A 15 7.08 -17.22 1.50
CA VAL A 15 7.13 -16.60 0.17
C VAL A 15 6.29 -15.32 0.13
N GLY A 16 5.07 -15.35 0.71
CA GLY A 16 4.22 -14.17 0.82
C GLY A 16 4.85 -13.05 1.65
N ALA A 17 5.48 -13.38 2.78
CA ALA A 17 6.21 -12.41 3.59
C ALA A 17 7.39 -11.78 2.83
N LEU A 18 8.17 -12.57 2.11
CA LEU A 18 9.30 -12.07 1.31
C LEU A 18 8.82 -11.12 0.20
N TRP A 19 7.75 -11.47 -0.52
CA TRP A 19 7.16 -10.58 -1.51
C TRP A 19 6.64 -9.28 -0.88
N MET A 20 6.04 -9.34 0.31
CA MET A 20 5.57 -8.16 1.00
C MET A 20 6.72 -7.23 1.43
N ILE A 21 7.82 -7.79 1.93
CA ILE A 21 9.03 -7.02 2.28
C ILE A 21 9.60 -6.35 1.02
N LEU A 22 9.73 -7.09 -0.09
CA LEU A 22 10.22 -6.54 -1.35
C LEU A 22 9.30 -5.43 -1.89
N ALA A 23 7.98 -5.61 -1.78
CA ALA A 23 7.02 -4.56 -2.08
C ALA A 23 7.26 -3.33 -1.19
N GLY A 24 7.45 -3.53 0.11
CA GLY A 24 7.73 -2.47 1.08
C GLY A 24 8.99 -1.68 0.76
N ILE A 25 10.08 -2.36 0.39
CA ILE A 25 11.33 -1.72 -0.05
C ILE A 25 11.09 -0.88 -1.31
N ALA A 26 10.42 -1.46 -2.32
CA ALA A 26 10.12 -0.75 -3.56
C ALA A 26 9.22 0.48 -3.33
N PHE A 27 8.20 0.37 -2.48
CA PHE A 27 7.35 1.50 -2.07
C PHE A 27 8.13 2.56 -1.29
N SER A 28 9.07 2.16 -0.43
CA SER A 28 9.92 3.10 0.30
C SER A 28 10.86 3.88 -0.62
N LEU A 29 11.48 3.21 -1.59
CA LEU A 29 12.31 3.88 -2.60
C LEU A 29 11.47 4.79 -3.50
N LEU A 30 10.26 4.34 -3.88
CA LEU A 30 9.31 5.15 -4.62
C LEU A 30 8.99 6.44 -3.87
N ASN A 31 8.69 6.33 -2.57
CA ASN A 31 8.38 7.49 -1.74
C ASN A 31 9.54 8.50 -1.69
N VAL A 32 10.79 8.05 -1.59
CA VAL A 32 11.97 8.94 -1.69
C VAL A 32 11.98 9.67 -3.02
N VAL A 33 11.81 8.96 -4.14
CA VAL A 33 11.82 9.55 -5.48
C VAL A 33 10.69 10.55 -5.63
N THR A 34 9.48 10.19 -5.21
CA THR A 34 8.30 11.06 -5.27
C THR A 34 8.47 12.29 -4.40
N GLN A 35 9.01 12.17 -3.19
CA GLN A 35 9.33 13.32 -2.34
C GLN A 35 10.42 14.20 -2.92
N TRP A 36 11.44 13.63 -3.55
CA TRP A 36 12.46 14.42 -4.22
C TRP A 36 11.84 15.25 -5.36
N LEU A 37 10.99 14.62 -6.19
CA LEU A 37 10.26 15.26 -7.26
C LEU A 37 9.34 16.39 -6.75
N THR A 38 8.56 16.16 -5.69
CA THR A 38 7.56 17.14 -5.21
C THR A 38 8.14 18.19 -4.26
N MET A 39 9.05 17.81 -3.36
CA MET A 39 9.59 18.72 -2.32
C MET A 39 10.85 19.46 -2.78
N LYS A 40 11.74 18.82 -3.55
CA LYS A 40 13.00 19.45 -3.99
C LYS A 40 12.87 20.09 -5.36
N LEU A 41 12.15 19.46 -6.28
CA LEU A 41 11.94 20.00 -7.63
C LEU A 41 10.61 20.75 -7.79
N ALA A 42 9.82 20.85 -6.71
CA ALA A 42 8.51 21.53 -6.69
C ALA A 42 7.55 21.05 -7.80
N PHE A 43 7.67 19.78 -8.22
CA PHE A 43 6.83 19.26 -9.28
C PHE A 43 5.38 19.08 -8.77
N PRO A 44 4.35 19.50 -9.52
CA PRO A 44 2.96 19.41 -9.07
C PRO A 44 2.55 17.96 -8.77
N SER A 45 2.01 17.71 -7.57
CA SER A 45 1.78 16.35 -7.08
C SER A 45 0.76 15.55 -7.92
N ALA A 46 -0.28 16.21 -8.44
CA ALA A 46 -1.26 15.56 -9.34
C ALA A 46 -0.61 15.11 -10.65
N SER A 47 0.24 15.97 -11.24
CA SER A 47 1.04 15.61 -12.42
C SER A 47 2.06 14.51 -12.09
N ALA A 48 2.67 14.55 -10.90
CA ALA A 48 3.61 13.52 -10.46
C ALA A 48 2.94 12.15 -10.35
N ALA A 49 1.73 12.07 -9.77
CA ALA A 49 0.94 10.85 -9.70
C ALA A 49 0.64 10.30 -11.11
N PHE A 50 0.22 11.16 -12.05
CA PHE A 50 0.02 10.74 -13.44
C PHE A 50 1.27 10.12 -14.05
N TRP A 51 2.43 10.79 -14.00
CA TRP A 51 3.66 10.27 -14.60
C TRP A 51 4.14 8.99 -13.91
N GLN A 52 4.03 8.91 -12.59
CA GLN A 52 4.32 7.70 -11.82
C GLN A 52 3.51 6.51 -12.34
N TYR A 53 2.18 6.63 -12.44
CA TYR A 53 1.33 5.54 -12.91
C TYR A 53 1.42 5.31 -14.42
N GLY A 54 1.63 6.35 -15.22
CA GLY A 54 1.80 6.28 -16.67
C GLY A 54 3.07 5.52 -17.06
N PHE A 55 4.20 5.79 -16.41
CA PHE A 55 5.42 4.99 -16.62
C PHE A 55 5.29 3.60 -16.03
N ALA A 56 4.62 3.42 -14.89
CA ALA A 56 4.34 2.08 -14.37
C ALA A 56 3.53 1.24 -15.36
N PHE A 57 2.51 1.83 -15.99
CA PHE A 57 1.78 1.20 -17.08
C PHE A 57 2.68 0.89 -18.28
N LEU A 58 3.54 1.82 -18.70
CA LEU A 58 4.51 1.59 -19.78
C LEU A 58 5.41 0.38 -19.49
N PHE A 59 5.93 0.25 -18.27
CA PHE A 59 6.75 -0.89 -17.85
C PHE A 59 5.95 -2.19 -17.69
N SER A 60 4.63 -2.12 -17.59
CA SER A 60 3.77 -3.30 -17.60
C SER A 60 3.46 -3.84 -19.01
N LEU A 61 3.70 -3.04 -20.06
CA LEU A 61 3.41 -3.42 -21.45
C LEU A 61 4.13 -4.69 -21.93
N PRO A 62 5.39 -4.98 -21.57
CA PRO A 62 6.02 -6.25 -21.93
C PRO A 62 5.28 -7.47 -21.37
N PHE A 63 4.68 -7.38 -20.18
CA PHE A 63 3.85 -8.45 -19.63
C PHE A 63 2.56 -8.62 -20.44
N LEU A 64 1.90 -7.52 -20.79
CA LEU A 64 0.75 -7.51 -21.71
C LEU A 64 1.07 -8.10 -23.08
N ARG A 65 2.26 -7.81 -23.64
CA ARG A 65 2.70 -8.37 -24.93
C ARG A 65 2.95 -9.87 -24.84
N ARG A 66 3.58 -10.35 -23.76
CA ARG A 66 3.89 -11.78 -23.56
C ARG A 66 2.65 -12.62 -23.24
N LEU A 67 1.76 -12.11 -22.40
CA LEU A 67 0.53 -12.80 -21.98
C LEU A 67 -0.63 -12.58 -22.97
N GLY A 68 -0.49 -11.62 -23.88
CA GLY A 68 -1.50 -11.17 -24.82
C GLY A 68 -2.67 -10.43 -24.14
N LEU A 69 -3.68 -10.06 -24.93
CA LEU A 69 -4.95 -9.51 -24.42
C LEU A 69 -5.67 -10.49 -23.47
N ALA A 70 -5.24 -11.76 -23.42
CA ALA A 70 -5.72 -12.72 -22.43
C ALA A 70 -5.41 -12.28 -20.99
N ALA A 71 -4.33 -11.52 -20.75
CA ALA A 71 -4.08 -10.90 -19.44
C ALA A 71 -5.16 -9.89 -19.03
N MET A 72 -5.89 -9.31 -19.98
CA MET A 72 -7.01 -8.41 -19.72
C MET A 72 -8.37 -9.13 -19.73
N ARG A 73 -8.44 -10.42 -20.11
CA ARG A 73 -9.69 -11.17 -20.09
C ARG A 73 -10.04 -11.56 -18.66
N THR A 74 -11.04 -10.89 -18.10
CA THR A 74 -11.58 -11.18 -16.78
C THR A 74 -13.07 -11.49 -16.87
N ARG A 75 -13.55 -12.39 -16.02
CA ARG A 75 -14.99 -12.61 -15.77
C ARG A 75 -15.53 -11.66 -14.68
N TYR A 76 -14.66 -10.87 -14.05
CA TYR A 76 -14.97 -10.04 -12.89
C TYR A 76 -14.59 -8.56 -13.10
N PRO A 77 -14.94 -7.92 -14.24
CA PRO A 77 -14.52 -6.55 -14.53
C PRO A 77 -15.01 -5.55 -13.48
N TRP A 78 -16.20 -5.78 -12.90
CA TRP A 78 -16.74 -4.92 -11.85
C TRP A 78 -15.86 -4.91 -10.58
N ARG A 79 -15.28 -6.04 -10.19
CA ARG A 79 -14.39 -6.11 -9.02
C ARG A 79 -13.11 -5.32 -9.26
N HIS A 80 -12.57 -5.35 -10.49
CA HIS A 80 -11.44 -4.50 -10.88
C HIS A 80 -11.83 -3.02 -10.85
N LEU A 81 -12.95 -2.64 -11.45
CA LEU A 81 -13.38 -1.24 -11.49
C LEU A 81 -13.56 -0.64 -10.10
N VAL A 82 -14.28 -1.33 -9.19
CA VAL A 82 -14.46 -0.86 -7.81
C VAL A 82 -13.13 -0.79 -7.07
N ARG A 83 -12.28 -1.82 -7.20
CA ARG A 83 -10.94 -1.83 -6.61
C ARG A 83 -10.09 -0.66 -7.07
N VAL A 84 -10.08 -0.36 -8.38
CA VAL A 84 -9.29 0.74 -8.94
C VAL A 84 -9.87 2.09 -8.53
N ALA A 85 -11.20 2.26 -8.51
CA ALA A 85 -11.81 3.49 -8.03
C ALA A 85 -11.42 3.78 -6.58
N LEU A 86 -11.47 2.77 -5.71
CA LEU A 86 -10.99 2.88 -4.32
C LEU A 86 -9.49 3.19 -4.25
N ALA A 87 -8.68 2.53 -5.09
CA ALA A 87 -7.25 2.78 -5.14
C ALA A 87 -6.93 4.22 -5.56
N ALA A 88 -7.60 4.73 -6.60
CA ALA A 88 -7.43 6.08 -7.11
C ALA A 88 -7.87 7.13 -6.09
N LEU A 89 -9.06 6.98 -5.49
CA LEU A 89 -9.50 7.88 -4.42
C LEU A 89 -8.53 7.86 -3.22
N GLY A 90 -7.96 6.70 -2.90
CA GLY A 90 -6.95 6.58 -1.86
C GLY A 90 -5.63 7.29 -2.21
N VAL A 91 -5.22 7.26 -3.49
CA VAL A 91 -4.07 8.02 -4.00
C VAL A 91 -4.33 9.53 -3.91
N GLU A 92 -5.52 10.00 -4.24
CA GLU A 92 -5.86 11.42 -4.13
C GLU A 92 -5.85 11.90 -2.68
N ALA A 93 -6.48 11.15 -1.77
CA ALA A 93 -6.42 11.44 -0.35
C ALA A 93 -4.96 11.40 0.17
N TRP A 94 -4.13 10.52 -0.37
CA TRP A 94 -2.73 10.39 0.03
C TRP A 94 -1.92 11.61 -0.42
N VAL A 95 -2.03 11.98 -1.69
CA VAL A 95 -1.36 13.12 -2.28
C VAL A 95 -1.79 14.42 -1.59
N ALA A 96 -3.08 14.60 -1.35
CA ALA A 96 -3.61 15.75 -0.63
C ALA A 96 -3.14 15.76 0.84
N GLY A 97 -3.06 14.61 1.50
CA GLY A 97 -2.53 14.47 2.85
C GLY A 97 -1.04 14.81 2.96
N LEU A 98 -0.22 14.41 1.99
CA LEU A 98 1.21 14.73 1.96
C LEU A 98 1.51 16.23 1.79
N ALA A 99 0.53 17.03 1.35
CA ALA A 99 0.67 18.48 1.31
C ALA A 99 0.60 19.13 2.70
N VAL A 100 0.06 18.42 3.70
CA VAL A 100 -0.22 18.98 5.03
C VAL A 100 0.48 18.25 6.18
N VAL A 101 0.80 16.95 6.01
CA VAL A 101 1.53 16.19 7.02
C VAL A 101 2.82 15.61 6.47
N PRO A 102 3.86 15.45 7.32
CA PRO A 102 5.08 14.77 6.92
C PRO A 102 4.84 13.32 6.49
N ILE A 103 5.67 12.82 5.57
CA ILE A 103 5.46 11.48 4.98
C ILE A 103 5.44 10.36 6.02
N TRP A 104 6.29 10.42 7.04
CA TRP A 104 6.35 9.38 8.07
C TRP A 104 5.06 9.34 8.90
N GLN A 105 4.44 10.50 9.12
CA GLN A 105 3.15 10.62 9.77
C GLN A 105 2.06 10.01 8.88
N ALA A 106 2.06 10.35 7.59
CA ALA A 106 1.12 9.78 6.63
C ALA A 106 1.23 8.25 6.54
N ILE A 107 2.45 7.71 6.46
CA ILE A 107 2.69 6.25 6.40
C ILE A 107 2.17 5.57 7.66
N ALA A 108 2.52 6.09 8.85
CA ALA A 108 2.08 5.52 10.10
C ALA A 108 0.54 5.51 10.23
N LEU A 109 -0.13 6.55 9.71
CA LEU A 109 -1.58 6.60 9.66
C LEU A 109 -2.18 5.63 8.63
N VAL A 110 -1.54 5.41 7.48
CA VAL A 110 -2.00 4.41 6.49
C VAL A 110 -1.92 2.98 7.02
N MET A 111 -1.01 2.70 7.95
CA MET A 111 -0.92 1.40 8.64
C MET A 111 -2.14 1.07 9.49
N THR A 112 -3.09 1.99 9.66
CA THR A 112 -4.38 1.68 10.29
C THR A 112 -5.35 0.95 9.36
N SER A 113 -4.99 0.77 8.08
CA SER A 113 -5.82 0.07 7.09
C SER A 113 -6.37 -1.30 7.54
N PRO A 114 -5.63 -2.16 8.29
CA PRO A 114 -6.15 -3.47 8.70
C PRO A 114 -7.30 -3.36 9.70
N PHE A 115 -7.28 -2.31 10.53
CA PHE A 115 -8.32 -2.07 11.52
C PHE A 115 -9.63 -1.66 10.85
N PHE A 116 -9.55 -0.88 9.76
CA PHE A 116 -10.70 -0.58 8.92
C PHE A 116 -11.26 -1.82 8.22
N ILE A 117 -10.41 -2.75 7.80
CA ILE A 117 -10.85 -4.03 7.23
C ILE A 117 -11.64 -4.83 8.28
N ILE A 118 -11.18 -4.88 9.53
CA ILE A 118 -11.89 -5.55 10.64
C ILE A 118 -13.27 -4.92 10.88
N LEU A 119 -13.35 -3.58 10.89
CA LEU A 119 -14.62 -2.86 11.04
C LEU A 119 -15.57 -3.13 9.86
N GLY A 120 -15.04 -3.06 8.63
CA GLY A 120 -15.81 -3.31 7.40
C GLY A 120 -16.34 -4.74 7.33
N ALA A 121 -15.55 -5.74 7.73
CA ALA A 121 -15.99 -7.14 7.77
C ALA A 121 -17.20 -7.32 8.71
N ARG A 122 -17.21 -6.66 9.87
CA ARG A 122 -18.36 -6.70 10.77
C ARG A 122 -19.60 -6.02 10.16
N LEU A 123 -19.43 -4.82 9.61
CA LEU A 123 -20.53 -3.97 9.17
C LEU A 123 -21.19 -4.47 7.88
N PHE A 124 -20.39 -4.88 6.91
CA PHE A 124 -20.87 -5.23 5.56
C PHE A 124 -21.03 -6.73 5.34
N LEU A 125 -20.20 -7.56 5.97
CA LEU A 125 -20.22 -9.02 5.79
C LEU A 125 -20.95 -9.75 6.94
N GLY A 126 -21.31 -9.02 8.00
CA GLY A 126 -21.98 -9.60 9.17
C GLY A 126 -21.09 -10.54 9.99
N GLU A 127 -19.79 -10.59 9.73
CA GLU A 127 -18.86 -11.49 10.41
C GLU A 127 -18.81 -11.24 11.92
N ARG A 128 -18.63 -12.31 12.71
CA ARG A 128 -18.43 -12.21 14.15
C ARG A 128 -16.96 -11.91 14.45
N VAL A 129 -16.66 -10.64 14.71
CA VAL A 129 -15.32 -10.20 15.12
C VAL A 129 -15.11 -10.52 16.60
N GLY A 130 -14.10 -11.35 16.89
CA GLY A 130 -13.76 -11.74 18.26
C GLY A 130 -13.12 -10.61 19.08
N PRO A 131 -13.11 -10.74 20.43
CA PRO A 131 -12.64 -9.69 21.34
C PRO A 131 -11.17 -9.30 21.11
N ALA A 132 -10.31 -10.25 20.72
CA ALA A 132 -8.91 -9.97 20.39
C ALA A 132 -8.76 -9.00 19.21
N ARG A 133 -9.56 -9.19 18.14
CA ARG A 133 -9.54 -8.30 16.98
C ARG A 133 -10.07 -6.91 17.33
N TRP A 134 -11.09 -6.82 18.19
CA TRP A 134 -11.59 -5.53 18.71
C TRP A 134 -10.56 -4.79 19.56
N ALA A 135 -9.88 -5.49 20.48
CA ALA A 135 -8.83 -4.90 21.30
C ALA A 135 -7.66 -4.39 20.43
N ALA A 136 -7.26 -5.14 19.40
CA ALA A 136 -6.25 -4.71 18.45
C ALA A 136 -6.67 -3.47 17.66
N THR A 137 -7.90 -3.47 17.13
CA THR A 137 -8.48 -2.33 16.41
C THR A 137 -8.52 -1.08 17.29
N ALA A 138 -8.95 -1.21 18.55
CA ALA A 138 -8.95 -0.10 19.50
C ALA A 138 -7.54 0.43 19.74
N ALA A 139 -6.57 -0.44 20.04
CA ALA A 139 -5.18 -0.05 20.27
C ALA A 139 -4.54 0.62 19.04
N GLY A 140 -4.82 0.11 17.84
CA GLY A 140 -4.38 0.68 16.58
C GLY A 140 -4.91 2.09 16.34
N PHE A 141 -6.22 2.32 16.55
CA PHE A 141 -6.80 3.65 16.45
C PHE A 141 -6.33 4.60 17.57
N THR A 142 -6.09 4.10 18.77
CA THR A 142 -5.44 4.90 19.82
C THR A 142 -4.04 5.36 19.39
N GLY A 143 -3.26 4.47 18.78
CA GLY A 143 -1.97 4.83 18.19
C GLY A 143 -2.10 5.92 17.12
N ALA A 144 -3.10 5.81 16.25
CA ALA A 144 -3.40 6.84 15.24
C ALA A 144 -3.80 8.18 15.85
N MET A 145 -4.61 8.19 16.93
CA MET A 145 -4.98 9.40 17.65
C MET A 145 -3.78 10.07 18.31
N ILE A 146 -2.84 9.29 18.86
CA ILE A 146 -1.57 9.82 19.41
C ILE A 146 -0.73 10.51 18.33
N ILE A 147 -0.73 9.96 17.11
CA ILE A 147 -0.03 10.55 15.96
C ILE A 147 -0.73 11.83 15.47
N LEU A 148 -2.06 11.81 15.38
CA LEU A 148 -2.86 12.94 14.90
C LEU A 148 -2.93 14.09 15.88
N GLN A 149 -2.89 13.79 17.18
CA GLN A 149 -3.07 14.75 18.27
C GLN A 149 -4.32 15.64 18.07
N PRO A 150 -5.52 15.06 17.93
CA PRO A 150 -6.75 15.84 17.68
C PRO A 150 -7.09 16.82 18.82
N TRP A 151 -6.48 16.64 19.99
CA TRP A 151 -6.60 17.54 21.14
C TRP A 151 -5.62 18.72 21.11
N SER A 152 -4.71 18.78 20.13
CA SER A 152 -3.77 19.89 19.99
C SER A 152 -4.35 21.01 19.14
N ASP A 153 -3.99 22.26 19.44
CA ASP A 153 -4.39 23.43 18.65
C ASP A 153 -3.85 23.40 17.21
N GLY A 154 -2.84 22.57 16.94
CA GLY A 154 -2.27 22.35 15.61
C GLY A 154 -3.02 21.33 14.75
N PHE A 155 -4.10 20.71 15.26
CA PHE A 155 -4.85 19.71 14.51
C PHE A 155 -5.69 20.35 13.39
N GLY A 156 -5.34 20.02 12.14
CA GLY A 156 -6.16 20.31 10.97
C GLY A 156 -6.89 19.07 10.47
N TRP A 157 -8.14 19.22 10.04
CA TRP A 157 -8.95 18.13 9.48
C TRP A 157 -8.27 17.42 8.29
N ALA A 158 -7.44 18.13 7.54
CA ALA A 158 -6.67 17.57 6.43
C ALA A 158 -5.65 16.48 6.88
N ALA A 159 -5.26 16.45 8.16
CA ALA A 159 -4.42 15.39 8.71
C ALA A 159 -5.13 14.02 8.76
N LEU A 160 -6.45 13.98 8.58
CA LEU A 160 -7.22 12.73 8.44
C LEU A 160 -7.16 12.14 7.03
N LEU A 161 -6.65 12.86 6.03
CA LEU A 161 -6.58 12.38 4.65
C LEU A 161 -5.77 11.07 4.51
N PRO A 162 -4.60 10.88 5.17
CA PRO A 162 -3.93 9.58 5.19
C PRO A 162 -4.75 8.46 5.83
N VAL A 163 -5.60 8.77 6.81
CA VAL A 163 -6.51 7.80 7.44
C VAL A 163 -7.62 7.40 6.44
N LEU A 164 -8.13 8.35 5.67
CA LEU A 164 -9.05 8.08 4.56
C LEU A 164 -8.38 7.21 3.49
N SER A 165 -7.12 7.48 3.12
CA SER A 165 -6.34 6.60 2.25
C SER A 165 -6.23 5.19 2.83
N ALA A 166 -5.99 5.06 4.13
CA ALA A 166 -5.92 3.77 4.83
C ALA A 166 -7.21 2.95 4.64
N LEU A 167 -8.37 3.60 4.82
CA LEU A 167 -9.69 2.99 4.62
C LEU A 167 -9.88 2.53 3.17
N LEU A 168 -9.61 3.42 2.21
CA LEU A 168 -9.83 3.17 0.77
C LEU A 168 -8.88 2.09 0.23
N TRP A 169 -7.60 2.16 0.59
CA TRP A 169 -6.60 1.15 0.20
C TRP A 169 -6.77 -0.17 0.95
N GLY A 170 -7.26 -0.16 2.20
CA GLY A 170 -7.64 -1.38 2.91
C GLY A 170 -8.76 -2.12 2.17
N ALA A 171 -9.81 -1.42 1.74
CA ALA A 171 -10.88 -1.98 0.94
C ALA A 171 -10.38 -2.47 -0.44
N SER A 172 -9.53 -1.70 -1.12
CA SER A 172 -8.90 -2.11 -2.38
C SER A 172 -8.02 -3.36 -2.22
N SER A 173 -7.29 -3.47 -1.10
CA SER A 173 -6.43 -4.61 -0.77
C SER A 173 -7.24 -5.87 -0.48
N LEU A 174 -8.39 -5.75 0.20
CA LEU A 174 -9.31 -6.87 0.42
C LEU A 174 -9.85 -7.41 -0.92
N ILE A 175 -10.27 -6.52 -1.83
CA ILE A 175 -10.70 -6.93 -3.17
C ILE A 175 -9.53 -7.57 -3.93
N THR A 176 -8.32 -7.01 -3.83
CA THR A 176 -7.10 -7.60 -4.42
C THR A 176 -6.89 -9.02 -3.92
N LYS A 177 -6.93 -9.26 -2.61
CA LYS A 177 -6.81 -10.61 -2.03
C LYS A 177 -7.90 -11.54 -2.55
N SER A 178 -9.15 -11.10 -2.63
CA SER A 178 -10.23 -11.91 -3.20
C SER A 178 -10.00 -12.30 -4.66
N LEU A 179 -9.41 -11.40 -5.46
CA LEU A 179 -9.11 -11.62 -6.87
C LEU A 179 -7.93 -12.58 -7.04
N THR A 180 -6.92 -12.54 -6.16
CA THR A 180 -5.76 -13.46 -6.25
C THR A 180 -6.12 -14.94 -6.09
N GLY A 181 -7.29 -15.25 -5.51
CA GLY A 181 -7.79 -16.63 -5.44
C GLY A 181 -8.42 -17.14 -6.74
N ILE A 182 -8.72 -16.26 -7.70
CA ILE A 182 -9.48 -16.58 -8.92
C ILE A 182 -8.84 -16.04 -10.21
N GLU A 183 -7.83 -15.19 -10.11
CA GLU A 183 -7.13 -14.58 -11.22
C GLU A 183 -5.62 -14.58 -11.02
N ARG A 184 -4.91 -14.48 -12.15
CA ARG A 184 -3.45 -14.40 -12.15
C ARG A 184 -3.00 -13.04 -11.60
N PRO A 185 -1.92 -12.99 -10.79
CA PRO A 185 -1.36 -11.74 -10.28
C PRO A 185 -1.09 -10.69 -11.36
N GLU A 186 -0.60 -11.12 -12.53
CA GLU A 186 -0.28 -10.23 -13.65
C GLU A 186 -1.54 -9.51 -14.16
N THR A 187 -2.67 -10.22 -14.29
CA THR A 187 -3.96 -9.65 -14.67
C THR A 187 -4.37 -8.58 -13.66
N ILE A 188 -4.29 -8.88 -12.37
CA ILE A 188 -4.70 -7.96 -11.30
C ILE A 188 -3.84 -6.70 -11.27
N THR A 189 -2.52 -6.82 -11.47
CA THR A 189 -1.61 -5.67 -11.54
C THR A 189 -1.83 -4.85 -12.80
N VAL A 190 -1.96 -5.48 -13.98
CA VAL A 190 -2.18 -4.78 -15.25
C VAL A 190 -3.49 -3.99 -15.23
N TRP A 191 -4.59 -4.60 -14.75
CA TRP A 191 -5.88 -3.91 -14.62
C TRP A 191 -5.79 -2.66 -13.74
N LEU A 192 -5.01 -2.73 -12.65
CA LEU A 192 -4.76 -1.57 -11.80
C LEU A 192 -4.08 -0.46 -12.60
N LEU A 193 -2.92 -0.75 -13.20
CA LEU A 193 -2.07 0.26 -13.85
C LEU A 193 -2.74 0.87 -15.08
N VAL A 194 -3.44 0.06 -15.89
CA VAL A 194 -4.20 0.52 -17.06
C VAL A 194 -5.28 1.51 -16.68
N LEU A 195 -6.03 1.24 -15.61
CA LEU A 195 -7.18 2.07 -15.22
C LEU A 195 -6.79 3.28 -14.35
N LEU A 196 -5.75 3.18 -13.52
CA LEU A 196 -5.28 4.30 -12.69
C LEU A 196 -4.66 5.42 -13.53
N THR A 197 -3.97 5.07 -14.62
CA THR A 197 -3.30 6.04 -15.50
C THR A 197 -4.25 7.11 -16.07
N PRO A 198 -5.39 6.77 -16.73
CA PRO A 198 -6.31 7.77 -17.25
C PRO A 198 -7.04 8.55 -16.16
N ILE A 199 -7.32 7.94 -14.99
CA ILE A 199 -7.94 8.64 -13.85
C ILE A 199 -7.01 9.75 -13.36
N ASN A 200 -5.75 9.42 -13.08
CA ASN A 200 -4.76 10.42 -12.69
C ASN A 200 -4.46 11.42 -13.81
N GLY A 201 -4.56 11.01 -15.07
CA GLY A 201 -4.41 11.91 -16.22
C GLY A 201 -5.48 12.99 -16.25
N GLY A 202 -6.74 12.62 -16.03
CA GLY A 202 -7.84 13.58 -15.92
C GLY A 202 -7.64 14.58 -14.77
N LEU A 203 -7.18 14.10 -13.61
CA LEU A 203 -6.91 14.94 -12.45
C LEU A 203 -5.69 15.85 -12.65
N ALA A 204 -4.62 15.34 -13.26
CA ALA A 204 -3.45 16.13 -13.60
C ALA A 204 -3.77 17.25 -14.59
N LEU A 205 -4.62 16.98 -15.59
CA LEU A 205 -5.10 18.00 -16.53
C LEU A 205 -5.91 19.09 -15.81
N ALA A 206 -6.77 18.73 -14.86
CA ALA A 206 -7.56 19.68 -14.09
C ALA A 206 -6.70 20.53 -13.12
N ALA A 207 -5.60 19.99 -12.61
CA ALA A 207 -4.76 20.63 -11.59
C ALA A 207 -3.56 21.43 -12.17
N GLY A 208 -3.39 21.47 -13.49
CA GLY A 208 -2.21 22.06 -14.14
C GLY A 208 -1.19 20.98 -14.50
N PHE A 209 -1.25 20.53 -15.74
CA PHE A 209 -0.42 19.44 -16.26
C PHE A 209 1.02 19.91 -16.50
N ALA A 210 1.98 19.29 -15.81
CA ALA A 210 3.40 19.54 -15.99
C ALA A 210 4.08 18.39 -16.72
N VAL A 211 4.96 18.70 -17.66
CA VAL A 211 5.73 17.72 -18.43
C VAL A 211 7.16 17.63 -17.86
N PRO A 212 7.64 16.45 -17.46
CA PRO A 212 8.99 16.29 -16.95
C PRO A 212 10.01 16.36 -18.09
N THR A 213 11.13 17.03 -17.84
CA THR A 213 12.24 17.18 -18.79
C THR A 213 13.56 16.83 -18.11
N GLY A 214 14.58 16.49 -18.91
CA GLY A 214 15.95 16.24 -18.42
C GLY A 214 16.02 15.17 -17.31
N ALA A 215 16.67 15.51 -16.20
CA ALA A 215 16.84 14.61 -15.06
C ALA A 215 15.51 14.23 -14.37
N THR A 216 14.51 15.12 -14.40
CA THR A 216 13.17 14.85 -13.82
C THR A 216 12.49 13.67 -14.52
N LEU A 217 12.68 13.54 -15.84
CA LEU A 217 12.14 12.41 -16.60
C LEU A 217 12.76 11.08 -16.15
N ALA A 218 14.07 11.04 -15.89
CA ALA A 218 14.75 9.84 -15.39
C ALA A 218 14.22 9.42 -14.00
N LEU A 219 13.92 10.38 -13.12
CA LEU A 219 13.30 10.11 -11.83
C LEU A 219 11.87 9.57 -11.98
N PHE A 220 11.08 10.08 -12.93
CA PHE A 220 9.73 9.53 -13.20
C PHE A 220 9.77 8.14 -13.83
N LEU A 221 10.76 7.84 -14.67
CA LEU A 221 10.99 6.48 -15.17
C LEU A 221 11.31 5.53 -14.00
N LEU A 222 12.17 5.94 -13.08
CA LEU A 222 12.46 5.16 -11.87
C LEU A 222 11.22 5.01 -10.99
N ALA A 223 10.45 6.07 -10.76
CA ALA A 223 9.21 6.03 -9.98
C ALA A 223 8.18 5.10 -10.61
N GLY A 224 8.02 5.12 -11.93
CA GLY A 224 7.14 4.21 -12.66
C GLY A 224 7.57 2.76 -12.54
N LEU A 225 8.87 2.47 -12.69
CA LEU A 225 9.40 1.12 -12.51
C LEU A 225 9.18 0.60 -11.09
N LEU A 226 9.52 1.40 -10.07
CA LEU A 226 9.31 1.06 -8.67
C LEU A 226 7.83 0.84 -8.36
N THR A 227 6.93 1.67 -8.91
CA THR A 227 5.48 1.51 -8.76
C THR A 227 5.00 0.19 -9.35
N ALA A 228 5.40 -0.13 -10.59
CA ALA A 228 5.00 -1.38 -11.25
C ALA A 228 5.49 -2.62 -10.47
N VAL A 229 6.76 -2.59 -10.05
CA VAL A 229 7.38 -3.67 -9.26
C VAL A 229 6.72 -3.82 -7.89
N ALA A 230 6.50 -2.71 -7.17
CA ALA A 230 5.88 -2.72 -5.85
C ALA A 230 4.45 -3.28 -5.88
N GLN A 231 3.64 -2.85 -6.87
CA GLN A 231 2.27 -3.34 -7.04
C GLN A 231 2.23 -4.82 -7.45
N TYR A 232 3.18 -5.27 -8.27
CA TYR A 232 3.27 -6.68 -8.64
C TYR A 232 3.67 -7.54 -7.44
N PHE A 233 4.70 -7.16 -6.68
CA PHE A 233 5.12 -7.86 -5.47
C PHE A 233 4.03 -7.88 -4.40
N LEU A 234 3.28 -6.78 -4.23
CA LEU A 234 2.13 -6.74 -3.34
C LEU A 234 1.06 -7.77 -3.75
N THR A 235 0.79 -7.88 -5.06
CA THR A 235 -0.18 -8.85 -5.59
C THR A 235 0.32 -10.28 -5.40
N LEU A 236 1.62 -10.55 -5.61
CA LEU A 236 2.23 -11.85 -5.34
C LEU A 236 2.18 -12.22 -3.87
N ALA A 237 2.38 -11.26 -2.96
CA ALA A 237 2.29 -11.48 -1.53
C ALA A 237 0.88 -11.96 -1.12
N TYR A 238 -0.16 -11.27 -1.61
CA TYR A 238 -1.55 -11.66 -1.36
C TYR A 238 -1.94 -12.97 -2.03
N ALA A 239 -1.35 -13.31 -3.19
CA ALA A 239 -1.56 -14.61 -3.81
C ALA A 239 -0.91 -15.76 -3.03
N ALA A 240 0.24 -15.51 -2.40
CA ALA A 240 1.01 -16.52 -1.68
C ALA A 240 0.52 -16.77 -0.25
N ALA A 241 0.04 -15.74 0.45
CA ALA A 241 -0.31 -15.85 1.87
C ALA A 241 -1.52 -14.97 2.23
N ASP A 242 -2.13 -15.25 3.39
CA ASP A 242 -3.29 -14.50 3.86
C ASP A 242 -2.96 -13.06 4.24
N ALA A 243 -3.91 -12.16 3.99
CA ALA A 243 -3.72 -10.72 4.20
C ALA A 243 -3.30 -10.42 5.66
N ALA A 244 -3.92 -11.11 6.63
CA ALA A 244 -3.58 -10.99 8.05
C ALA A 244 -2.15 -11.48 8.37
N TYR A 245 -1.63 -12.45 7.63
CA TYR A 245 -0.27 -12.96 7.81
C TYR A 245 0.77 -11.99 7.25
N VAL A 246 0.54 -11.46 6.04
CA VAL A 246 1.51 -10.56 5.41
C VAL A 246 1.51 -9.15 6.01
N GLN A 247 0.47 -8.77 6.75
CA GLN A 247 0.28 -7.40 7.24
C GLN A 247 1.47 -6.85 8.05
N PRO A 248 2.07 -7.55 9.02
CA PRO A 248 3.18 -6.98 9.79
C PRO A 248 4.45 -6.79 8.95
N PHE A 249 4.57 -7.50 7.83
CA PHE A 249 5.64 -7.29 6.87
C PHE A 249 5.38 -6.07 5.99
N ASP A 250 4.10 -5.77 5.69
CA ASP A 250 3.70 -4.52 5.05
C ASP A 250 4.04 -3.31 5.95
N ASP A 251 3.82 -3.48 7.25
CA ASP A 251 4.10 -2.46 8.25
C ASP A 251 5.60 -2.10 8.38
N LEU A 252 6.52 -2.95 7.90
CA LEU A 252 7.94 -2.62 7.78
C LEU A 252 8.20 -1.45 6.83
N LYS A 253 7.23 -1.06 6.01
CA LYS A 253 7.28 0.17 5.22
C LYS A 253 7.58 1.39 6.09
N LEU A 254 7.05 1.49 7.30
CA LEU A 254 7.30 2.66 8.15
C LEU A 254 8.78 2.80 8.55
N PRO A 255 9.43 1.81 9.20
CA PRO A 255 10.84 1.93 9.53
C PRO A 255 11.72 2.09 8.28
N LEU A 256 11.38 1.43 7.15
CA LEU A 256 12.09 1.62 5.88
C LEU A 256 12.00 3.06 5.38
N ASN A 257 10.81 3.67 5.43
CA ASN A 257 10.61 5.05 4.99
C ASN A 257 11.23 6.07 5.96
N VAL A 258 11.24 5.79 7.26
CA VAL A 258 11.95 6.63 8.23
C VAL A 258 13.46 6.59 7.98
N LEU A 259 14.01 5.39 7.75
CA LEU A 259 15.42 5.22 7.40
C LEU A 259 15.76 5.94 6.10
N ALA A 260 14.94 5.77 5.07
CA ALA A 260 15.12 6.43 3.79
C ALA A 260 14.99 7.96 3.92
N GLY A 261 14.03 8.44 4.72
CA GLY A 261 13.86 9.85 5.06
C GLY A 261 15.13 10.45 5.67
N TRP A 262 15.71 9.74 6.65
CA TRP A 262 16.94 10.14 7.30
C TRP A 262 18.15 10.13 6.34
N LEU A 263 18.31 9.09 5.53
CA LEU A 263 19.43 8.96 4.58
C LEU A 263 19.41 10.01 3.47
N PHE A 264 18.24 10.29 2.88
CA PHE A 264 18.14 11.15 1.70
C PHE A 264 17.84 12.62 2.03
N PHE A 265 17.21 12.89 3.18
CA PHE A 265 16.75 14.24 3.53
C PHE A 265 17.27 14.74 4.89
N GLY A 266 17.93 13.90 5.68
CA GLY A 266 18.57 14.30 6.94
C GLY A 266 17.60 14.63 8.08
N TYR A 267 16.31 14.36 7.92
CA TYR A 267 15.33 14.52 8.99
C TYR A 267 14.97 13.17 9.61
N ALA A 268 14.66 13.17 10.91
CA ALA A 268 14.10 12.02 11.61
C ALA A 268 12.77 12.43 12.26
N PRO A 269 11.80 11.52 12.37
CA PRO A 269 10.58 11.81 13.11
C PRO A 269 10.87 12.06 14.59
N ALA A 270 10.31 13.14 15.13
CA ALA A 270 10.37 13.45 16.54
C ALA A 270 9.03 13.20 17.24
N GLY A 271 9.07 13.16 18.57
CA GLY A 271 7.88 13.21 19.41
C GLY A 271 7.02 11.94 19.39
N TYR A 272 5.70 12.15 19.37
CA TYR A 272 4.68 11.13 19.63
C TYR A 272 4.50 10.09 18.51
N LEU A 273 5.13 10.28 17.35
CA LEU A 273 5.08 9.30 16.26
C LEU A 273 5.50 7.92 16.74
N TRP A 274 6.61 7.83 17.48
CA TRP A 274 7.18 6.54 17.91
C TRP A 274 6.23 5.75 18.81
N LEU A 275 5.57 6.43 19.74
CA LEU A 275 4.58 5.80 20.62
C LEU A 275 3.37 5.31 19.83
N GLY A 276 2.81 6.15 18.96
CA GLY A 276 1.65 5.76 18.16
C GLY A 276 1.97 4.66 17.15
N ALA A 277 3.12 4.73 16.48
CA ALA A 277 3.61 3.71 15.57
C ALA A 277 3.84 2.37 16.28
N ALA A 278 4.45 2.39 17.48
CA ALA A 278 4.64 1.18 18.29
C ALA A 278 3.30 0.52 18.65
N LEU A 279 2.27 1.31 18.98
CA LEU A 279 0.92 0.79 19.25
C LEU A 279 0.29 0.16 18.01
N ILE A 280 0.36 0.84 16.86
CA ILE A 280 -0.18 0.34 15.58
C ILE A 280 0.52 -0.98 15.18
N LEU A 281 1.85 -1.01 15.22
CA LEU A 281 2.66 -2.19 14.94
C LEU A 281 2.34 -3.35 15.88
N SER A 282 2.24 -3.06 17.18
CA SER A 282 1.92 -4.08 18.18
C SER A 282 0.52 -4.66 17.99
N ALA A 283 -0.45 -3.82 17.63
CA ALA A 283 -1.82 -4.25 17.33
C ALA A 283 -1.87 -5.14 16.07
N SER A 284 -1.16 -4.76 15.01
CA SER A 284 -1.04 -5.55 13.78
C SER A 284 -0.38 -6.92 14.03
N LEU A 285 0.76 -6.93 14.73
CA LEU A 285 1.44 -8.17 15.14
C LEU A 285 0.55 -9.07 16.02
N PHE A 286 -0.23 -8.46 16.92
CA PHE A 286 -1.16 -9.19 17.77
C PHE A 286 -2.28 -9.85 16.96
N ILE A 287 -2.84 -9.16 15.94
CA ILE A 287 -3.82 -9.74 15.01
C ILE A 287 -3.23 -10.96 14.30
N MET A 288 -2.05 -10.80 13.69
CA MET A 288 -1.37 -11.91 13.00
C MET A 288 -1.17 -13.11 13.93
N ARG A 289 -0.62 -12.88 15.14
CA ARG A 289 -0.35 -13.95 16.10
C ARG A 289 -1.61 -14.67 16.53
N ASN A 290 -2.72 -13.94 16.71
CA ASN A 290 -3.99 -14.52 17.09
C ASN A 290 -4.61 -15.34 15.94
N GLU A 291 -4.46 -14.88 14.70
CA GLU A 291 -4.97 -15.60 13.52
C GLU A 291 -4.22 -16.93 13.30
N MET A 292 -2.89 -16.90 13.33
CA MET A 292 -2.06 -18.09 13.20
C MET A 292 -2.35 -19.14 14.29
N ARG A 293 -2.76 -18.71 15.49
CA ARG A 293 -3.13 -19.61 16.59
C ARG A 293 -4.48 -20.27 16.37
N ARG A 294 -5.42 -19.58 15.69
CA ARG A 294 -6.74 -20.11 15.37
C ARG A 294 -6.65 -21.15 14.25
N GLU A 295 -5.87 -20.88 13.21
CA GLU A 295 -5.64 -21.82 12.10
C GLU A 295 -4.96 -23.13 12.53
N ARG A 296 -4.14 -23.09 13.59
CA ARG A 296 -3.47 -24.29 14.14
C ARG A 296 -4.35 -25.17 15.02
N LYS A 297 -5.52 -24.70 15.46
CA LYS A 297 -6.46 -25.52 16.23
C LYS A 297 -7.47 -26.11 15.24
N PRO A 298 -7.47 -27.43 14.97
CA PRO A 298 -8.58 -28.04 14.28
C PRO A 298 -9.85 -27.82 15.12
N ALA A 299 -10.95 -27.47 14.44
CA ALA A 299 -12.26 -27.35 15.04
C ALA A 299 -12.74 -28.68 15.64
#